data_AF-N1UT42-F1
#
_entry.id   AF-N1UT42-F1
#
_cell.length_a   1.000
_cell.length_b   1.000
_cell.length_c   1.000
_cell.angle_alpha   90.00
_cell.angle_beta   90.00
_cell.angle_gamma   90.00
#
_symmetry.space_group_name_H-M   'P 1'
#
loop_
_entity.id
_entity.type
_entity.pdbx_description
1 polymer ?
#
loop_
_entity_poly.entity_id
_entity_poly.type
_entity_poly.pdbx_seq_one_letter_code
_entity_poly.pdbx_strand_id
1 'polypeptide(L)'
;MITISEPVYFRDQFIGVAAIDIGLDAMRRVLAVGDCIGESILIDENNKIIAKESWIDINDSTIQLPSGPSEKNFLQEGYYWAFFEIKDQEVRLVHRISAVEFLFSVILNLLPFWGLICTLGIVSILYIKLKASMEQVSKMIHTDPLTGIANRRGFLKLTQKSLVTIHRHGQSWTILMIDIDHFKQVNDRFGHDTGDRILIKVSQILSANIRQTDVVCRWGGEEFAVFLLGLLRKIQ
;
A
#
# COMPACT_ATOMS: atom_id res chain seq x y z
N MET A 1 32.96 43.63 9.03
CA MET A 1 34.06 42.88 8.37
C MET A 1 34.64 41.99 9.44
N ILE A 2 34.78 40.68 9.19
CA ILE A 2 35.51 39.78 10.09
C ILE A 2 36.89 39.59 9.47
N THR A 3 37.93 39.79 10.27
CA THR A 3 39.30 39.45 9.89
C THR A 3 39.67 38.14 10.56
N ILE A 4 39.92 37.10 9.76
CA ILE A 4 40.46 35.83 10.26
C ILE A 4 41.97 35.87 10.02
N SER A 5 42.77 35.76 11.07
CA SER A 5 44.23 35.78 10.96
C SER A 5 44.87 34.51 11.52
N GLU A 6 45.80 33.94 10.78
CA GLU A 6 46.58 32.76 11.16
C GLU A 6 48.09 33.06 11.08
N PRO A 7 48.89 32.71 12.11
CA PRO A 7 50.34 32.79 12.03
C PRO A 7 50.90 31.79 11.03
N VAL A 8 51.80 32.24 10.16
CA VAL A 8 52.46 31.43 9.14
C VAL A 8 53.90 31.12 9.57
N TYR A 9 54.19 29.83 9.68
CA TYR A 9 55.51 29.30 10.01
C TYR A 9 56.15 28.64 8.79
N PHE A 10 57.46 28.78 8.65
CA PHE A 10 58.26 27.99 7.71
C PHE A 10 59.48 27.45 8.42
N ARG A 11 59.64 26.13 8.40
CA ARG A 11 60.71 25.42 9.15
C ARG A 11 60.74 25.83 10.63
N ASP A 12 59.57 25.84 11.26
CA ASP A 12 59.35 26.24 12.66
C ASP A 12 59.77 27.67 13.02
N GLN A 13 60.07 28.49 12.02
CA GLN A 13 60.33 29.91 12.20
C GLN A 13 59.08 30.71 11.79
N PHE A 14 58.61 31.57 12.70
CA PHE A 14 57.52 32.50 12.41
C PHE A 14 57.95 33.50 11.33
N ILE A 15 57.19 33.60 10.24
CA ILE A 15 57.51 34.52 9.13
C ILE A 15 56.51 35.68 9.06
N GLY A 16 55.29 35.49 9.55
CA GLY A 16 54.27 36.53 9.51
C GLY A 16 52.88 36.01 9.83
N VAL A 17 51.87 36.84 9.55
CA VAL A 17 50.46 36.52 9.77
C VAL A 17 49.73 36.63 8.43
N ALA A 18 49.00 35.59 8.05
CA ALA A 18 48.06 35.65 6.94
C ALA A 18 46.69 36.08 7.49
N ALA A 19 46.14 37.17 6.99
CA ALA A 19 44.81 37.64 7.36
C ALA A 19 43.87 37.63 6.15
N ILE A 20 42.64 37.17 6.35
CA ILE A 20 41.56 37.17 5.37
C ILE A 20 40.43 38.02 5.94
N ASP A 21 40.10 39.10 5.22
CA ASP A 21 38.94 39.93 5.51
C ASP A 21 37.71 39.43 4.76
N ILE A 22 36.70 38.99 5.52
CA ILE A 22 35.40 38.61 4.97
C ILE A 22 34.41 39.75 5.20
N GLY A 23 33.92 40.31 4.09
CA GLY A 23 32.84 41.31 4.10
C GLY A 23 31.53 40.72 4.62
N LEU A 24 30.70 41.56 5.25
CA LEU A 24 29.41 41.15 5.81
C LEU A 24 28.49 40.55 4.73
N ASP A 25 28.53 41.10 3.52
CA ASP A 25 27.74 40.62 2.37
C ASP A 25 28.18 39.24 1.89
N ALA A 26 29.47 38.91 2.01
CA ALA A 26 29.98 37.58 1.67
C ALA A 26 29.49 36.54 2.67
N MET A 27 29.49 36.87 3.97
CA MET A 27 28.93 36.01 5.01
C MET A 27 27.42 35.80 4.83
N ARG A 28 26.66 36.86 4.55
CA ARG A 28 25.22 36.74 4.29
C ARG A 28 24.92 35.79 3.14
N ARG A 29 25.67 35.89 2.04
CA ARG A 29 25.55 34.95 0.93
C ARG A 29 25.84 33.51 1.35
N VAL A 30 26.89 33.27 2.13
CA VAL A 30 27.22 31.92 2.63
C VAL A 30 26.15 31.38 3.56
N LEU A 31 25.56 32.20 4.43
CA LEU A 31 24.46 31.80 5.31
C LEU A 31 23.16 31.49 4.55
N ALA A 32 22.91 32.18 3.44
CA ALA A 32 21.76 31.95 2.57
C ALA A 32 21.97 30.78 1.57
N VAL A 33 23.09 30.05 1.64
CA VAL A 33 23.34 28.89 0.78
C VAL A 33 22.60 27.69 1.36
N GLY A 34 21.35 27.51 0.95
CA GLY A 34 20.53 26.34 1.26
C GLY A 34 19.05 26.69 1.46
N ASP A 35 18.17 25.75 1.15
CA ASP A 35 16.74 25.87 1.44
C ASP A 35 16.48 25.15 2.78
N CYS A 36 16.85 25.82 3.87
CA CYS A 36 16.66 25.32 5.23
C CYS A 36 15.61 26.16 5.96
N ILE A 37 14.71 25.48 6.67
CA ILE A 37 13.64 26.15 7.42
C ILE A 37 14.25 26.76 8.67
N GLY A 38 14.07 28.06 8.88
CA GLY A 38 14.57 28.77 10.06
C GLY A 38 15.47 29.93 9.69
N GLU A 39 16.23 30.42 10.66
CA GLU A 39 17.17 31.52 10.47
C GLU A 39 18.56 31.14 11.00
N SER A 40 19.59 31.41 10.20
CA SER A 40 21.00 31.22 10.59
C SER A 40 21.66 32.53 11.04
N ILE A 41 22.42 32.46 12.14
CA ILE A 41 23.05 33.58 12.83
C ILE A 41 24.49 33.18 13.20
N LEU A 42 25.47 34.03 12.90
CA LEU A 42 26.83 33.90 13.39
C LEU A 42 27.02 34.75 14.65
N ILE A 43 27.57 34.14 15.69
CA ILE A 43 27.89 34.79 16.97
C ILE A 43 29.38 34.64 17.29
N ASP A 44 29.92 35.61 18.04
CA ASP A 44 31.28 35.55 18.57
C ASP A 44 31.37 34.79 19.91
N GLU A 45 32.59 34.69 20.44
CA GLU A 45 32.90 34.14 21.77
C GLU A 45 32.06 34.76 22.91
N ASN A 46 31.65 36.03 22.76
CA ASN A 46 30.89 36.80 23.75
C ASN A 46 29.38 36.74 23.51
N ASN A 47 28.89 35.82 22.66
CA ASN A 47 27.49 35.72 22.25
C ASN A 47 26.96 36.98 21.52
N LYS A 48 27.82 37.79 20.92
CA LYS A 48 27.40 38.95 20.12
C LYS A 48 27.17 38.53 18.67
N ILE A 49 26.08 39.03 18.09
CA ILE A 49 25.72 38.75 16.70
C ILE A 49 26.73 39.42 15.76
N ILE A 50 27.40 38.62 14.94
CA ILE A 50 28.34 39.09 13.92
C ILE A 50 27.66 39.22 12.55
N ALA A 51 26.80 38.26 12.21
CA ALA A 51 26.04 38.25 10.96
C ALA A 51 24.72 37.47 11.09
N LYS A 52 23.70 37.87 10.34
CA LYS A 52 22.41 37.19 10.25
C LYS A 52 21.99 37.10 8.79
N GLU A 53 21.29 36.04 8.43
CA GLU A 53 20.72 35.81 7.09
C GLU A 53 19.57 36.80 6.75
N SER A 54 18.76 37.16 7.75
CA SER A 54 17.61 38.07 7.64
C SER A 54 18.00 39.55 7.52
N TRP A 55 17.15 40.36 6.87
CA TRP A 55 17.34 41.80 6.57
C TRP A 55 17.15 42.71 7.80
N ILE A 56 16.88 42.12 8.97
CA ILE A 56 16.62 42.81 10.23
C ILE A 56 17.95 43.32 10.83
N ASP A 57 17.89 44.50 11.43
CA ASP A 57 19.02 45.28 11.91
C ASP A 57 19.90 44.49 12.91
N ILE A 58 21.22 44.63 12.82
CA ILE A 58 22.19 43.87 13.65
C ILE A 58 22.10 44.31 15.12
N ASN A 59 21.57 45.50 15.37
CA ASN A 59 21.30 46.05 16.70
C ASN A 59 19.91 45.72 17.25
N ASP A 60 19.14 44.85 16.59
CA ASP A 60 17.82 44.46 17.09
C ASP A 60 17.96 43.57 18.34
N SER A 61 17.77 44.19 19.51
CA SER A 61 17.85 43.59 20.85
C SER A 61 16.74 42.57 21.17
N THR A 62 15.93 42.19 20.17
CA THR A 62 14.83 41.23 20.32
C THR A 62 15.29 39.77 20.35
N ILE A 63 16.51 39.47 19.92
CA ILE A 63 17.07 38.10 19.96
C ILE A 63 17.84 37.92 21.25
N GLN A 64 17.15 37.45 22.29
CA GLN A 64 17.81 36.96 23.50
C GLN A 64 18.36 35.57 23.21
N LEU A 65 19.69 35.45 23.14
CA LEU A 65 20.34 34.15 23.08
C LEU A 65 20.00 33.38 24.37
N PRO A 66 19.65 32.09 24.26
CA PRO A 66 19.25 31.31 25.42
C PRO A 66 20.40 31.20 26.42
N SER A 67 20.17 31.62 27.67
CA SER A 67 21.17 31.63 28.75
C SER A 67 21.50 30.25 29.34
N GLY A 68 21.28 29.17 28.58
CA GLY A 68 21.45 27.78 29.01
C GLY A 68 22.84 27.22 28.68
N PRO A 69 23.21 26.05 29.25
CA PRO A 69 24.52 25.45 29.03
C PRO A 69 24.75 25.21 27.53
N SER A 70 25.94 25.60 27.07
CA SER A 70 26.45 25.69 25.70
C SER A 70 26.40 24.42 24.85
N GLU A 71 25.73 23.38 25.34
CA GLU A 71 25.72 22.03 24.78
C GLU A 71 24.30 21.52 24.68
N LYS A 72 23.74 21.61 23.46
CA LYS A 72 22.71 20.76 22.83
C LYS A 72 21.57 21.56 22.20
N ASN A 73 20.94 20.93 21.22
CA ASN A 73 19.76 21.46 20.55
C ASN A 73 18.60 21.51 21.55
N PHE A 74 18.08 22.69 21.86
CA PHE A 74 17.02 22.88 22.86
C PHE A 74 15.79 23.58 22.26
N LEU A 75 14.61 23.20 22.74
CA LEU A 75 13.37 23.92 22.50
C LEU A 75 13.19 24.96 23.61
N GLN A 76 13.33 26.24 23.27
CA GLN A 76 13.15 27.35 24.20
C GLN A 76 12.33 28.45 23.53
N GLU A 77 11.31 28.96 24.24
CA GLU A 77 10.40 30.01 23.76
C GLU A 77 9.73 29.73 22.41
N GLY A 78 9.48 28.45 22.10
CA GLY A 78 8.84 28.03 20.84
C GLY A 78 9.77 27.90 19.64
N TYR A 79 11.09 28.05 19.85
CA TYR A 79 12.11 27.86 18.82
C TYR A 79 13.01 26.67 19.17
N TYR A 80 13.33 25.87 18.17
CA TYR A 80 14.42 24.90 18.23
C TYR A 80 15.72 25.60 17.88
N TRP A 81 16.68 25.56 18.78
CA TRP A 81 18.00 26.14 18.58
C TRP A 81 19.01 25.03 18.30
N ALA A 82 19.90 25.25 17.34
CA ALA A 82 21.03 24.39 17.03
C ALA A 82 22.30 25.22 17.00
N PHE A 83 23.36 24.70 17.64
CA PHE A 83 24.64 25.38 17.79
C PHE A 83 25.73 24.56 17.13
N PHE A 84 26.52 25.19 16.26
CA PHE A 84 27.64 24.57 15.55
C PHE A 84 28.89 25.43 15.76
N GLU A 85 29.97 24.83 16.25
CA GLU A 85 31.26 25.52 16.41
C GLU A 85 32.03 25.51 15.08
N ILE A 86 32.55 26.67 14.66
CA ILE A 86 33.29 26.82 13.39
C ILE A 86 34.80 26.90 13.62
N LYS A 87 35.25 27.67 14.62
CA LYS A 87 36.66 27.83 14.98
C LYS A 87 36.78 27.92 16.50
N ASP A 88 37.70 27.15 17.10
CA ASP A 88 37.99 26.97 18.53
C ASP A 88 37.46 28.10 19.44
N GLN A 89 36.15 28.05 19.73
CA GLN A 89 35.39 29.01 20.55
C GLN A 89 35.31 30.48 20.08
N GLU A 90 35.99 30.88 18.99
CA GLU A 90 35.95 32.25 18.46
C GLU A 90 34.64 32.58 17.73
N VAL A 91 34.10 31.63 16.95
CA VAL A 91 32.92 31.83 16.11
C VAL A 91 32.00 30.61 16.17
N ARG A 92 30.71 30.86 16.45
CA ARG A 92 29.65 29.85 16.44
C ARG A 92 28.53 30.21 15.48
N LEU A 93 28.03 29.20 14.78
CA LEU A 93 26.81 29.28 13.97
C LEU A 93 25.64 28.79 14.81
N VAL A 94 24.64 29.65 14.94
CA VAL A 94 23.39 29.39 15.61
C VAL A 94 22.29 29.34 14.56
N HIS A 95 21.57 28.25 14.51
CA HIS A 95 20.40 28.12 13.66
C HIS A 95 19.16 27.96 14.53
N ARG A 96 18.11 28.73 14.25
CA ARG A 96 16.83 28.59 14.98
C ARG A 96 15.68 28.31 14.05
N ILE A 97 14.79 27.43 14.47
CA ILE A 97 13.60 27.02 13.71
C ILE A 97 12.37 27.24 14.58
N SER A 98 11.36 27.96 14.07
CA SER A 98 10.07 28.08 14.77
C SER A 98 9.38 26.72 14.82
N ALA A 99 8.90 26.32 16.00
CA ALA A 99 8.15 25.06 16.14
C ALA A 99 6.89 25.03 15.26
N VAL A 100 6.28 26.19 15.01
CA VAL A 100 5.08 26.31 14.15
C VAL A 100 5.45 26.07 12.68
N GLU A 101 6.52 26.68 12.20
CA GLU A 101 7.02 26.48 10.82
C GLU A 101 7.46 25.03 10.60
N PHE A 102 8.14 24.46 11.58
CA PHE A 102 8.53 23.05 11.56
C PHE A 102 7.31 22.13 11.48
N LEU A 103 6.32 22.31 12.37
CA LEU A 103 5.09 21.51 12.36
C LEU A 103 4.32 21.64 11.03
N PHE A 104 4.20 22.87 10.52
CA PHE A 104 3.53 23.11 9.25
C PHE A 104 4.23 22.40 8.08
N SER A 105 5.57 22.47 8.02
CA SER A 105 6.35 21.76 7.03
C SER A 105 6.19 20.25 7.13
N VAL A 106 6.23 19.69 8.34
CA VAL A 106 6.00 18.25 8.56
C VAL A 106 4.63 17.83 8.05
N ILE A 107 3.58 18.61 8.35
CA ILE A 107 2.22 18.32 7.88
C ILE A 107 2.13 18.31 6.36
N LEU A 108 2.69 19.33 5.69
CA LEU A 108 2.69 19.42 4.22
C LEU A 108 3.45 18.26 3.58
N ASN A 109 4.61 17.89 4.14
CA ASN A 109 5.41 16.77 3.66
C ASN A 109 4.74 15.40 3.87
N LEU A 110 3.87 15.27 4.88
CA LEU A 110 3.13 14.04 5.16
C LEU A 110 1.82 13.90 4.35
N LEU A 111 1.27 14.99 3.83
CA LEU A 111 0.02 14.99 3.05
C LEU A 111 -0.01 13.98 1.88
N PRO A 112 1.03 13.83 1.04
CA PRO A 112 1.02 12.84 -0.05
C PRO A 112 0.93 11.39 0.43
N PHE A 113 1.53 11.07 1.59
CA PHE A 113 1.45 9.72 2.17
C PHE A 113 0.02 9.38 2.58
N TRP A 114 -0.69 10.34 3.19
CA TRP A 114 -2.11 10.18 3.52
C TRP A 114 -2.96 9.99 2.25
N GLY A 115 -2.65 10.73 1.19
CA GLY A 115 -3.29 10.55 -0.12
C GLY A 115 -3.14 9.12 -0.65
N LEU A 116 -1.94 8.54 -0.58
CA LEU A 116 -1.67 7.17 -1.01
C LEU A 116 -2.43 6.12 -0.18
N ILE A 117 -2.47 6.29 1.15
CA ILE A 117 -3.21 5.37 2.03
C ILE A 117 -4.71 5.37 1.67
N CYS A 118 -5.28 6.55 1.43
CA CYS A 118 -6.68 6.69 1.04
C CYS A 118 -6.97 6.05 -0.32
N THR A 119 -6.12 6.25 -1.33
CA THR A 119 -6.32 5.63 -2.66
C THR A 119 -6.24 4.12 -2.59
N LEU A 120 -5.28 3.56 -1.85
CA LEU A 120 -5.17 2.11 -1.61
C LEU A 120 -6.41 1.55 -0.91
N GLY A 121 -6.95 2.27 0.08
CA GLY A 121 -8.19 1.90 0.75
C GLY A 121 -9.38 1.85 -0.22
N ILE A 122 -9.53 2.87 -1.06
CA ILE A 122 -10.60 2.92 -2.09
C ILE A 122 -10.47 1.75 -3.07
N VAL A 123 -9.26 1.51 -3.60
CA VAL A 123 -9.00 0.41 -4.54
C VAL A 123 -9.33 -0.95 -3.89
N SER A 124 -8.97 -1.14 -2.62
CA SER A 124 -9.27 -2.36 -1.88
C SER A 124 -10.78 -2.58 -1.71
N ILE A 125 -11.53 -1.53 -1.38
CA ILE A 125 -13.00 -1.59 -1.27
C ILE A 125 -13.63 -1.92 -2.64
N LEU A 126 -13.15 -1.28 -3.72
CA LEU A 126 -13.64 -1.55 -5.08
C LEU A 126 -13.35 -3.00 -5.49
N TYR A 127 -12.17 -3.53 -5.18
CA TYR A 127 -11.80 -4.92 -5.44
C TYR A 127 -12.73 -5.90 -4.71
N ILE A 128 -13.02 -5.67 -3.43
CA ILE A 128 -13.94 -6.51 -2.65
C ILE A 128 -15.35 -6.51 -3.27
N LYS A 129 -15.86 -5.33 -3.66
CA LYS A 129 -17.17 -5.20 -4.32
C LYS A 129 -17.19 -5.92 -5.67
N LEU A 130 -16.15 -5.75 -6.49
CA LEU A 130 -16.03 -6.41 -7.79
C LEU A 130 -16.06 -7.93 -7.62
N LYS A 131 -15.29 -8.46 -6.66
CA LYS A 131 -15.25 -9.89 -6.37
C LYS A 131 -16.61 -10.42 -5.93
N ALA A 132 -17.31 -9.72 -5.05
CA ALA A 132 -18.64 -10.12 -4.60
C ALA A 132 -19.66 -10.15 -5.77
N SER A 133 -19.61 -9.16 -6.67
CA SER A 133 -20.46 -9.14 -7.87
C SER A 133 -20.14 -10.28 -8.83
N MET A 134 -18.85 -10.57 -9.06
CA MET A 134 -18.41 -11.71 -9.87
C MET A 134 -18.89 -13.04 -9.27
N GLU A 135 -18.91 -13.19 -7.95
CA GLU A 135 -19.43 -14.39 -7.29
C GLU A 135 -20.95 -14.56 -7.47
N GLN A 136 -21.72 -13.46 -7.46
CA GLN A 136 -23.15 -13.49 -7.73
C GLN A 136 -23.44 -13.90 -9.18
N VAL A 137 -22.69 -13.33 -10.14
CA VAL A 137 -22.74 -13.74 -11.55
C VAL A 137 -22.31 -15.20 -11.72
N SER A 138 -21.26 -15.63 -11.02
CA SER A 138 -20.79 -17.02 -11.03
C SER A 138 -21.85 -18.00 -10.54
N LYS A 139 -22.66 -17.66 -9.52
CA LYS A 139 -23.75 -18.53 -9.05
C LYS A 139 -24.82 -18.75 -10.13
N MET A 140 -25.19 -17.72 -10.89
CA MET A 140 -26.10 -17.85 -12.04
C MET A 140 -25.50 -18.68 -13.19
N ILE A 141 -24.17 -18.77 -13.28
CA ILE A 141 -23.44 -19.53 -14.32
C ILE A 141 -23.30 -21.01 -13.98
N HIS A 142 -23.65 -21.49 -12.78
CA HIS A 142 -23.39 -22.89 -12.37
C HIS A 142 -24.61 -23.81 -12.37
N THR A 143 -25.81 -23.26 -12.51
CA THR A 143 -27.07 -24.01 -12.59
C THR A 143 -27.63 -23.94 -13.99
N ASP A 144 -28.29 -25.01 -14.43
CA ASP A 144 -29.07 -25.00 -15.67
C ASP A 144 -30.42 -24.31 -15.41
N PRO A 145 -30.77 -23.23 -16.15
CA PRO A 145 -31.96 -22.44 -15.86
C PRO A 145 -33.27 -23.19 -16.09
N LEU A 146 -33.28 -24.21 -16.95
CA LEU A 146 -34.47 -25.00 -17.24
C LEU A 146 -34.72 -26.05 -16.14
N THR A 147 -33.69 -26.81 -15.79
CA THR A 147 -33.82 -28.00 -14.94
C THR A 147 -33.48 -27.76 -13.47
N GLY A 148 -32.83 -26.65 -13.14
CA GLY A 148 -32.45 -26.26 -11.77
C GLY A 148 -31.26 -27.04 -11.17
N ILE A 149 -30.80 -28.10 -11.83
CA ILE A 149 -29.60 -28.86 -11.45
C ILE A 149 -28.33 -28.14 -11.90
N ALA A 150 -27.15 -28.67 -11.56
CA ALA A 150 -25.90 -28.10 -12.03
C ALA A 150 -25.84 -28.12 -13.57
N ASN A 151 -25.23 -27.11 -14.18
CA ASN A 151 -24.83 -27.19 -15.59
C ASN A 151 -23.41 -27.74 -15.69
N ARG A 152 -22.91 -27.94 -16.92
CA ARG A 152 -21.55 -28.42 -17.19
C ARG A 152 -20.46 -27.70 -16.38
N ARG A 153 -20.54 -26.37 -16.25
CA ARG A 153 -19.56 -25.59 -15.46
C ARG A 153 -19.71 -25.83 -13.96
N GLY A 154 -20.94 -25.88 -13.45
CA GLY A 154 -21.24 -26.22 -12.06
C GLY A 154 -20.74 -27.61 -11.69
N PHE A 155 -20.96 -28.60 -12.56
CA PHE A 155 -20.49 -29.97 -12.39
C PHE A 155 -18.98 -30.04 -12.20
N LEU A 156 -18.21 -29.47 -13.14
CA LEU A 156 -16.74 -29.46 -13.06
C LEU A 156 -16.24 -28.83 -11.76
N LYS A 157 -16.84 -27.72 -11.32
CA LYS A 157 -16.46 -27.04 -10.07
C LYS A 157 -16.75 -27.90 -8.83
N LEU A 158 -17.90 -28.58 -8.80
CA LEU A 158 -18.30 -29.44 -7.69
C LEU A 158 -17.45 -30.71 -7.63
N THR A 159 -17.22 -31.36 -8.77
CA THR A 159 -16.41 -32.58 -8.84
C THR A 159 -14.94 -32.32 -8.59
N GLN A 160 -14.38 -31.19 -9.04
CA GLN A 160 -12.98 -30.83 -8.77
C GLN A 160 -12.69 -30.72 -7.26
N LYS A 161 -13.64 -30.19 -6.47
CA LYS A 161 -13.51 -30.16 -5.01
C LYS A 161 -13.49 -31.57 -4.42
N SER A 162 -14.39 -32.45 -4.87
CA SER A 162 -14.45 -33.83 -4.42
C SER A 162 -13.20 -34.63 -4.81
N LEU A 163 -12.66 -34.41 -6.02
CA LEU A 163 -11.47 -35.10 -6.52
C LEU A 163 -10.22 -34.85 -5.65
N VAL A 164 -10.05 -33.65 -5.10
CA VAL A 164 -8.95 -33.36 -4.15
C VAL A 164 -9.06 -34.22 -2.89
N THR A 165 -10.27 -34.34 -2.34
CA THR A 165 -10.55 -35.16 -1.15
C THR A 165 -10.38 -36.66 -1.46
N ILE A 166 -10.91 -37.11 -2.60
CA ILE A 166 -10.76 -38.49 -3.10
C ILE A 166 -9.28 -38.85 -3.18
N HIS A 167 -8.45 -37.99 -3.81
CA HIS A 167 -7.04 -38.26 -4.00
C HIS A 167 -6.29 -38.41 -2.67
N ARG A 168 -6.67 -37.61 -1.66
CA ARG A 168 -6.10 -37.68 -0.31
C ARG A 168 -6.52 -38.93 0.46
N HIS A 169 -7.76 -39.38 0.30
CA HIS A 169 -8.33 -40.47 1.11
C HIS A 169 -8.45 -41.81 0.36
N GLY A 170 -7.98 -41.88 -0.89
CA GLY A 170 -8.04 -43.10 -1.71
C GLY A 170 -9.45 -43.60 -2.00
N GLN A 171 -10.45 -42.70 -2.02
CA GLN A 171 -11.84 -43.09 -2.29
C GLN A 171 -12.03 -43.40 -3.78
N SER A 172 -12.93 -44.34 -4.10
CA SER A 172 -13.34 -44.58 -5.49
C SER A 172 -14.41 -43.59 -5.93
N TRP A 173 -14.51 -43.37 -7.23
CA TRP A 173 -15.54 -42.52 -7.84
C TRP A 173 -15.87 -43.02 -9.25
N THR A 174 -17.05 -42.68 -9.73
CA THR A 174 -17.54 -43.03 -11.07
C THR A 174 -18.27 -41.85 -11.68
N ILE A 175 -18.17 -41.69 -13.01
CA ILE A 175 -19.02 -40.77 -13.77
C ILE A 175 -19.94 -41.59 -14.67
N LEU A 176 -21.23 -41.28 -14.66
CA LEU A 176 -22.21 -41.79 -15.60
C LEU A 176 -22.55 -40.68 -16.59
N MET A 177 -22.55 -41.02 -17.88
CA MET A 177 -23.08 -40.17 -18.93
C MET A 177 -24.41 -40.78 -19.38
N ILE A 178 -25.44 -39.98 -19.48
CA ILE A 178 -26.81 -40.39 -19.79
C ILE A 178 -27.30 -39.50 -20.92
N ASP A 179 -27.83 -40.10 -21.97
CA ASP A 179 -28.45 -39.38 -23.09
C ASP A 179 -29.92 -39.78 -23.20
N ILE A 180 -30.79 -38.87 -23.62
CA ILE A 180 -32.23 -39.18 -23.81
C ILE A 180 -32.44 -39.65 -25.24
N ASP A 181 -32.68 -40.96 -25.39
CA ASP A 181 -32.95 -41.55 -26.70
C ASP A 181 -34.13 -40.87 -27.43
N HIS A 182 -33.93 -40.63 -28.72
CA HIS A 182 -34.94 -40.07 -29.63
C HIS A 182 -35.53 -38.70 -29.20
N PHE A 183 -34.84 -37.92 -28.37
CA PHE A 183 -35.34 -36.63 -27.88
C PHE A 183 -35.74 -35.66 -29.00
N LYS A 184 -34.96 -35.60 -30.08
CA LYS A 184 -35.30 -34.80 -31.26
C LYS A 184 -36.65 -35.17 -31.87
N GLN A 185 -36.98 -36.46 -31.98
CA GLN A 185 -38.27 -36.91 -32.53
C GLN A 185 -39.45 -36.46 -31.67
N VAL A 186 -39.25 -36.39 -30.35
CA VAL A 186 -40.25 -35.88 -29.42
C VAL A 186 -40.46 -34.38 -29.61
N ASN A 187 -39.38 -33.60 -29.73
CA ASN A 187 -39.47 -32.17 -30.04
C ASN A 187 -40.16 -31.90 -31.36
N ASP A 188 -39.81 -32.66 -32.41
CA ASP A 188 -40.37 -32.49 -33.75
C ASP A 188 -41.87 -32.82 -33.77
N ARG A 189 -42.33 -33.79 -32.98
CA ARG A 189 -43.73 -34.24 -32.94
C ARG A 189 -44.62 -33.45 -31.98
N PHE A 190 -44.09 -33.01 -30.85
CA PHE A 190 -44.87 -32.45 -29.74
C PHE A 190 -44.44 -31.04 -29.30
N GLY A 191 -43.47 -30.44 -30.00
CA GLY A 191 -42.94 -29.11 -29.73
C GLY A 191 -41.93 -29.06 -28.58
N HIS A 192 -41.13 -28.00 -28.57
CA HIS A 192 -40.07 -27.78 -27.59
C HIS A 192 -40.56 -27.71 -26.14
N ASP A 193 -41.74 -27.14 -25.89
CA ASP A 193 -42.34 -27.10 -24.54
C ASP A 193 -42.53 -28.50 -23.93
N THR A 194 -42.79 -29.50 -24.78
CA THR A 194 -42.90 -30.90 -24.33
C THR A 194 -41.53 -31.49 -24.03
N GLY A 195 -40.52 -31.22 -24.86
CA GLY A 195 -39.14 -31.60 -24.58
C GLY A 195 -38.62 -31.01 -23.28
N ASP A 196 -38.90 -29.73 -23.03
CA ASP A 196 -38.51 -29.04 -21.81
C ASP A 196 -39.11 -29.69 -20.56
N ARG A 197 -40.40 -30.08 -20.61
CA ARG A 197 -41.05 -30.84 -19.53
C ARG A 197 -40.39 -32.20 -19.29
N ILE A 198 -39.95 -32.88 -20.34
CA ILE A 198 -39.22 -34.16 -20.22
C ILE A 198 -37.87 -33.93 -19.55
N LEU A 199 -37.11 -32.93 -19.98
CA LEU A 199 -35.82 -32.59 -19.38
C LEU A 199 -35.94 -32.26 -17.88
N ILE A 200 -36.96 -31.47 -17.51
CA ILE A 200 -37.28 -31.18 -16.10
C ILE A 200 -37.64 -32.47 -15.35
N LYS A 201 -38.42 -33.37 -15.96
CA LYS A 201 -38.84 -34.59 -15.28
C LYS A 201 -37.66 -35.55 -15.08
N VAL A 202 -36.80 -35.69 -16.08
CA VAL A 202 -35.58 -36.49 -16.00
C VAL A 202 -34.63 -35.92 -14.95
N SER A 203 -34.43 -34.60 -14.90
CA SER A 203 -33.57 -33.98 -13.88
C SER A 203 -34.07 -34.25 -12.46
N GLN A 204 -35.39 -34.19 -12.25
CA GLN A 204 -36.03 -34.52 -10.97
C GLN A 204 -35.85 -35.98 -10.59
N ILE A 205 -36.04 -36.90 -11.55
CA ILE A 205 -35.85 -38.34 -11.32
C ILE A 205 -34.40 -38.62 -10.93
N LEU A 206 -33.43 -38.10 -11.69
CA LEU A 206 -32.02 -38.28 -11.38
C LEU A 206 -31.68 -37.72 -10.00
N SER A 207 -32.12 -36.49 -9.71
CA SER A 207 -31.84 -35.82 -8.42
C SER A 207 -32.44 -36.55 -7.21
N ALA A 208 -33.62 -37.16 -7.37
CA ALA A 208 -34.27 -37.93 -6.30
C ALA A 208 -33.63 -39.30 -6.05
N ASN A 209 -32.85 -39.82 -7.01
CA ASN A 209 -32.25 -41.16 -6.95
C ASN A 209 -30.74 -41.14 -6.66
N ILE A 210 -30.15 -39.98 -6.38
CA ILE A 210 -28.75 -39.85 -6.00
C ILE A 210 -28.59 -39.44 -4.52
N ARG A 211 -27.41 -39.71 -3.95
CA ARG A 211 -27.10 -39.32 -2.57
C ARG A 211 -26.71 -37.85 -2.52
N GLN A 212 -26.73 -37.27 -1.31
CA GLN A 212 -26.31 -35.87 -1.11
C GLN A 212 -24.83 -35.62 -1.47
N THR A 213 -23.99 -36.67 -1.45
CA THR A 213 -22.57 -36.60 -1.83
C THR A 213 -22.34 -36.65 -3.34
N ASP A 214 -23.35 -37.08 -4.09
CA ASP A 214 -23.29 -37.23 -5.54
C ASP A 214 -23.70 -35.92 -6.22
N VAL A 215 -23.33 -35.76 -7.49
CA VAL A 215 -23.64 -34.54 -8.25
C VAL A 215 -24.29 -34.93 -9.57
N VAL A 216 -25.49 -34.40 -9.83
CA VAL A 216 -26.17 -34.52 -11.13
C VAL A 216 -26.04 -33.19 -11.87
N CYS A 217 -25.76 -33.25 -13.17
CA CYS A 217 -25.79 -32.08 -14.04
C CYS A 217 -26.42 -32.35 -15.40
N ARG A 218 -26.93 -31.29 -16.03
CA ARG A 218 -27.20 -31.26 -17.45
C ARG A 218 -25.91 -30.88 -18.18
N TRP A 219 -25.36 -31.84 -18.93
CA TRP A 219 -24.08 -31.70 -19.61
C TRP A 219 -24.23 -31.01 -20.98
N GLY A 220 -25.33 -31.31 -21.68
CA GLY A 220 -25.66 -30.82 -23.01
C GLY A 220 -27.16 -30.58 -23.19
N GLY A 221 -27.64 -30.54 -24.44
CA GLY A 221 -29.05 -30.30 -24.75
C GLY A 221 -29.97 -31.36 -24.14
N GLU A 222 -29.70 -32.63 -24.42
CA GLU A 222 -30.43 -33.79 -23.89
C GLU A 222 -29.55 -34.73 -23.04
N GLU A 223 -28.29 -34.36 -22.84
CA GLU A 223 -27.30 -35.14 -22.11
C GLU A 223 -27.23 -34.73 -20.62
N PHE A 224 -27.14 -35.73 -19.75
CA PHE A 224 -26.92 -35.60 -18.32
C PHE A 224 -25.64 -36.33 -17.91
N ALA A 225 -25.00 -35.82 -16.86
CA ALA A 225 -23.88 -36.50 -16.22
C ALA A 225 -24.12 -36.62 -14.72
N VAL A 226 -23.69 -37.74 -14.14
CA VAL A 226 -23.77 -38.00 -12.70
C VAL A 226 -22.40 -38.38 -12.17
N PHE A 227 -21.92 -37.66 -11.16
CA PHE A 227 -20.72 -37.99 -10.42
C PHE A 227 -21.11 -38.72 -9.14
N LEU A 228 -20.66 -39.96 -9.01
CA LEU A 228 -20.94 -40.83 -7.87
C LEU A 228 -19.68 -41.01 -7.03
N LEU A 229 -19.78 -40.67 -5.74
CA LEU A 229 -18.67 -40.77 -4.79
C LEU A 229 -18.78 -42.07 -3.97
N GLY A 230 -17.67 -42.81 -3.83
CA GLY A 230 -17.60 -43.96 -2.92
C GLY A 230 -18.31 -45.22 -3.41
N LEU A 231 -18.31 -45.47 -4.72
CA LEU A 231 -18.73 -46.74 -5.30
C LEU A 231 -17.63 -47.79 -5.11
N LEU A 232 -17.60 -48.44 -3.95
CA LEU A 232 -17.28 -49.87 -3.76
C LEU A 232 -17.00 -50.14 -2.28
N ARG A 233 -17.88 -50.92 -1.65
CA ARG A 233 -17.47 -51.87 -0.61
C ARG A 233 -16.94 -53.07 -1.39
N LYS A 234 -15.68 -53.47 -1.18
CA LYS A 234 -15.20 -54.80 -1.63
C LYS A 234 -16.17 -55.82 -1.05
N ILE A 235 -16.90 -56.53 -1.90
CA ILE A 235 -17.48 -57.81 -1.51
C ILE A 235 -16.27 -58.74 -1.47
N GLN A 236 -15.80 -59.03 -0.26
CA GLN A 236 -14.87 -60.14 0.01
C GLN A 236 -15.65 -61.45 -0.03
#